data_AF-A0AA35SDP0-F1
#
_entry.id   AF-A0AA35SDP0-F1
#
_cell.length_a   1.000
_cell.length_b   1.000
_cell.length_c   1.000
_cell.angle_alpha   90.00
_cell.angle_beta   90.00
_cell.angle_gamma   90.00
#
_symmetry.space_group_name_H-M   'P 1'
#
loop_
_entity.id
_entity.type
_entity.pdbx_description
1 polymer ?
#
loop_
_entity_poly.entity_id
_entity_poly.type
_entity_poly.pdbx_seq_one_letter_code
_entity_poly.pdbx_strand_id
1 'polypeptide(L)'
;MQIMILCTIWCTSGTPVVKDSLEPHMWGYRPRITLEHLVRYMQQQKKKFPILEEFLKNETVLQATQYIPDIVRLQKLLFDEMHHRIDRKMAHKMSMRDFIVRHRTENLLNEYQKMVASVQRAWLLVRDKLKDHGQLKVEEEYLKEDLGLTTALEFFIPTTTGPGACTFSLVHYLSYIHNNFIDWCRAKSKTSAWHEHKIQLAHTHKCHLLDYQSQLTSILLSHCHYSLRLGQGREVSYDLPALEKYILDRFIHGKPTILVDIPHVSYQEDIYTAAKFAAVRKKVAPQSALQQRVQQDILRELGSPDKLRRSLDVVEIVLGFLTSGGGKPKTTLRSYLRKLKMEKRSFSKKAKEHCNLEHILSLWQTLSGVVQSHDIICPLHMHGGFLSYIRRHDHMTAAF
;
A
#
# COMPACT_ATOMS: atom_id res chain seq x y z
N MET A 1 -34.23 1.32 11.39
CA MET A 1 -35.14 2.42 11.80
C MET A 1 -36.12 2.70 10.68
N GLN A 2 -37.37 2.31 10.86
CA GLN A 2 -38.50 2.73 10.02
C GLN A 2 -38.78 4.20 10.31
N ILE A 3 -38.71 5.05 9.29
CA ILE A 3 -39.20 6.43 9.41
C ILE A 3 -40.66 6.38 8.93
N MET A 4 -41.57 6.22 9.88
CA MET A 4 -42.97 6.62 9.69
C MET A 4 -43.00 8.15 9.70
N ILE A 5 -43.28 8.76 8.56
CA ILE A 5 -43.55 10.20 8.49
C ILE A 5 -44.98 10.38 8.99
N LEU A 6 -45.12 10.77 10.27
CA LEU A 6 -46.37 11.22 10.86
C LEU A 6 -46.62 12.67 10.42
N CYS A 7 -47.52 12.86 9.45
CA CYS A 7 -48.11 14.17 9.17
C CYS A 7 -49.17 14.47 10.24
N THR A 8 -48.79 15.16 11.32
CA THR A 8 -49.74 15.83 12.21
C THR A 8 -50.11 17.19 11.63
N ILE A 9 -51.30 17.29 11.04
CA ILE A 9 -51.92 18.57 10.69
C ILE A 9 -52.75 19.01 11.91
N TRP A 10 -52.30 20.05 12.60
CA TRP A 10 -53.12 20.79 13.56
C TRP A 10 -54.05 21.72 12.78
N CYS A 11 -55.36 21.49 12.89
CA CYS A 11 -56.38 22.39 12.36
C CYS A 11 -57.20 22.94 13.53
N THR A 12 -56.84 24.12 14.01
CA THR A 12 -57.64 24.92 14.94
C THR A 12 -58.63 25.77 14.15
N SER A 13 -59.84 25.25 13.90
CA SER A 13 -61.10 26.01 13.86
C SER A 13 -62.23 25.24 13.16
N GLY A 14 -63.13 24.67 13.96
CA GLY A 14 -64.57 24.97 13.82
C GLY A 14 -65.39 24.40 12.65
N THR A 15 -64.97 23.37 11.93
CA THR A 15 -65.88 22.61 11.04
C THR A 15 -65.75 21.10 11.30
N PRO A 16 -66.86 20.33 11.33
CA PRO A 16 -66.77 18.89 11.47
C PRO A 16 -66.26 18.35 10.14
N VAL A 17 -64.96 18.09 10.06
CA VAL A 17 -64.37 17.33 8.96
C VAL A 17 -65.01 15.96 9.02
N VAL A 18 -65.88 15.70 8.03
CA VAL A 18 -66.40 14.36 7.73
C VAL A 18 -65.22 13.41 7.80
N LYS A 19 -65.43 12.26 8.43
CA LYS A 19 -64.45 11.18 8.58
C LYS A 19 -64.15 10.59 7.20
N ASP A 20 -63.55 11.38 6.32
CA ASP A 20 -63.08 10.97 5.01
C ASP A 20 -61.95 9.98 5.28
N SER A 21 -62.36 8.71 5.25
CA SER A 21 -61.63 7.63 4.62
C SER A 21 -60.12 7.77 4.73
N LEU A 22 -59.50 7.08 5.69
CA LEU A 22 -58.09 6.68 5.54
C LEU A 22 -58.01 5.86 4.26
N GLU A 23 -57.75 6.52 3.13
CA GLU A 23 -57.84 5.87 1.84
C GLU A 23 -56.71 4.83 1.75
N PRO A 24 -57.02 3.52 1.54
CA PRO A 24 -56.03 2.44 1.64
C PRO A 24 -54.80 2.61 0.74
N HIS A 25 -54.91 3.41 -0.32
CA HIS A 25 -53.83 3.69 -1.25
C HIS A 25 -52.71 4.56 -0.67
N MET A 26 -52.99 5.39 0.34
CA MET A 26 -51.98 6.16 1.08
C MET A 26 -51.03 5.26 1.88
N TRP A 27 -51.49 4.07 2.25
CA TRP A 27 -50.75 3.03 2.98
C TRP A 27 -50.18 1.95 2.06
N GLY A 28 -50.17 2.19 0.75
CA GLY A 28 -49.62 1.27 -0.24
C GLY A 28 -48.10 1.17 -0.14
N TYR A 29 -47.57 -0.05 -0.18
CA TYR A 29 -46.13 -0.29 -0.29
C TYR A 29 -45.55 0.42 -1.52
N ARG A 30 -44.49 1.19 -1.31
CA ARG A 30 -43.67 1.77 -2.38
C ARG A 30 -42.33 1.03 -2.45
N PRO A 31 -41.87 0.64 -3.66
CA PRO A 31 -40.59 -0.04 -3.80
C PRO A 31 -39.45 0.85 -3.29
N ARG A 32 -38.51 0.25 -2.56
CA ARG A 32 -37.28 0.93 -2.15
C ARG A 32 -36.39 1.21 -3.36
N ILE A 33 -36.00 2.47 -3.51
CA ILE A 33 -35.08 2.90 -4.56
C ILE A 33 -33.67 2.49 -4.16
N THR A 34 -33.08 1.61 -4.97
CA THR A 34 -31.73 1.05 -4.80
C THR A 34 -31.00 1.06 -6.14
N LEU A 35 -29.68 0.88 -6.13
CA LEU A 35 -28.91 0.70 -7.36
C LEU A 35 -29.39 -0.50 -8.17
N GLU A 36 -29.73 -1.61 -7.50
CA GLU A 36 -30.28 -2.80 -8.15
C GLU A 36 -31.58 -2.49 -8.91
N HIS A 37 -32.44 -1.67 -8.31
CA HIS A 37 -33.67 -1.22 -8.97
C HIS A 37 -33.36 -0.40 -10.23
N LEU A 38 -32.37 0.51 -10.16
CA LEU A 38 -31.93 1.29 -11.32
C LEU A 38 -31.33 0.40 -12.42
N VAL A 39 -30.49 -0.57 -12.06
CA VAL A 39 -29.89 -1.51 -13.03
C VAL A 39 -30.98 -2.29 -13.77
N ARG A 40 -31.98 -2.81 -13.06
CA ARG A 40 -33.12 -3.50 -13.66
C ARG A 40 -33.94 -2.58 -14.57
N TYR A 41 -34.17 -1.35 -14.13
CA TYR A 41 -34.88 -0.35 -14.94
C TYR A 41 -34.13 -0.03 -16.24
N MET A 42 -32.81 0.15 -16.17
CA MET A 42 -31.98 0.44 -17.35
C MET A 42 -31.96 -0.69 -18.37
N GLN A 43 -31.96 -1.95 -17.93
CA GLN A 43 -32.01 -3.11 -18.83
C GLN A 43 -33.29 -3.16 -19.68
N GLN A 44 -34.38 -2.53 -19.22
CA GLN A 44 -35.66 -2.46 -19.93
C GLN A 44 -35.74 -1.29 -20.92
N GLN A 45 -34.78 -0.35 -20.89
CA GLN A 45 -34.79 0.83 -21.76
C GLN A 45 -34.17 0.55 -23.13
N LYS A 46 -34.77 1.13 -24.19
CA LYS A 46 -34.23 1.04 -25.56
C LYS A 46 -33.03 1.99 -25.79
N LYS A 47 -33.00 3.12 -25.09
CA LYS A 47 -31.92 4.11 -25.18
C LYS A 47 -30.78 3.69 -24.27
N LYS A 48 -29.55 3.77 -24.79
CA LYS A 48 -28.33 3.43 -24.05
C LYS A 48 -27.73 4.66 -23.40
N PHE A 49 -27.26 4.48 -22.17
CA PHE A 49 -26.58 5.50 -21.36
C PHE A 49 -25.23 4.91 -20.98
N PRO A 50 -24.23 5.01 -21.87
CA PRO A 50 -23.03 4.19 -21.77
C PRO A 50 -22.27 4.47 -20.49
N ILE A 51 -22.22 5.73 -20.04
CA ILE A 51 -21.44 6.13 -18.88
C ILE A 51 -22.10 5.66 -17.60
N LEU A 52 -23.42 5.82 -17.52
CA LEU A 52 -24.20 5.28 -16.41
C LEU A 52 -24.14 3.74 -16.37
N GLU A 53 -24.19 3.06 -17.52
CA GLU A 53 -24.05 1.60 -17.62
C GLU A 53 -22.69 1.13 -17.10
N GLU A 54 -21.59 1.76 -17.54
CA GLU A 54 -20.24 1.38 -17.12
C GLU A 54 -19.98 1.71 -15.64
N PHE A 55 -20.53 2.83 -15.15
CA PHE A 55 -20.50 3.19 -13.73
C PHE A 55 -21.18 2.13 -12.87
N LEU A 56 -22.41 1.74 -13.22
CA LEU A 56 -23.17 0.76 -12.45
C LEU A 56 -22.54 -0.64 -12.50
N LYS A 57 -21.98 -1.02 -13.65
CA LYS A 57 -21.29 -2.31 -13.80
C LYS A 57 -20.06 -2.44 -12.92
N ASN A 58 -19.33 -1.34 -12.69
CA ASN A 58 -18.09 -1.32 -11.92
C ASN A 58 -18.22 -0.64 -10.55
N GLU A 59 -19.44 -0.35 -10.08
CA GLU A 59 -19.70 0.48 -8.91
C GLU A 59 -18.93 0.01 -7.67
N THR A 60 -18.93 -1.29 -7.39
CA THR A 60 -18.25 -1.87 -6.21
C THR A 60 -16.74 -1.65 -6.23
N VAL A 61 -16.15 -1.66 -7.42
CA VAL A 61 -14.72 -1.50 -7.63
C VAL A 61 -14.33 -0.03 -7.69
N LEU A 62 -15.15 0.80 -8.32
CA LEU A 62 -15.00 2.26 -8.32
C LEU A 62 -15.12 2.82 -6.90
N GLN A 63 -15.99 2.24 -6.08
CA GLN A 63 -16.13 2.59 -4.67
C GLN A 63 -14.82 2.37 -3.90
N ALA A 64 -14.04 1.34 -4.25
CA ALA A 64 -12.79 1.06 -3.56
C ALA A 64 -11.71 2.14 -3.81
N THR A 65 -11.80 2.90 -4.91
CA THR A 65 -10.82 3.95 -5.26
C THR A 65 -10.78 5.07 -4.23
N GLN A 66 -11.87 5.32 -3.50
CA GLN A 66 -11.93 6.35 -2.46
C GLN A 66 -10.92 6.13 -1.32
N TYR A 67 -10.46 4.89 -1.12
CA TYR A 67 -9.58 4.50 -0.02
C TYR A 67 -8.09 4.69 -0.34
N ILE A 68 -7.73 5.02 -1.58
CA ILE A 68 -6.33 5.24 -2.01
C ILE A 68 -5.54 6.16 -1.06
N PRO A 69 -6.05 7.34 -0.62
CA PRO A 69 -5.25 8.27 0.17
C PRO A 69 -4.87 7.70 1.53
N ASP A 70 -5.77 6.95 2.16
CA ASP A 70 -5.52 6.32 3.46
C ASP A 70 -4.49 5.18 3.32
N ILE A 71 -4.57 4.38 2.26
CA ILE A 71 -3.63 3.29 1.98
C ILE A 71 -2.22 3.84 1.68
N VAL A 72 -2.13 4.87 0.83
CA VAL A 72 -0.86 5.51 0.47
C VAL A 72 -0.24 6.20 1.68
N ARG A 73 -1.05 6.84 2.52
CA ARG A 73 -0.59 7.44 3.78
C ARG A 73 0.00 6.38 4.71
N LEU A 74 -0.67 5.24 4.87
CA LEU A 74 -0.15 4.11 5.65
C LEU A 74 1.19 3.60 5.10
N GLN A 75 1.26 3.35 3.79
CA GLN A 75 2.48 2.87 3.13
C GLN A 75 3.64 3.84 3.29
N LYS A 76 3.40 5.15 3.21
CA LYS A 76 4.42 6.18 3.44
C LYS A 76 4.95 6.14 4.87
N LEU A 77 4.05 6.07 5.86
CA LEU A 77 4.44 5.96 7.27
C LEU A 77 5.23 4.69 7.55
N LEU A 78 4.85 3.57 6.95
CA LEU A 78 5.59 2.31 7.05
C LEU A 78 6.93 2.40 6.35
N PHE A 79 7.00 3.06 5.19
CA PHE A 79 8.28 3.28 4.50
C PHE A 79 9.24 4.10 5.37
N ASP A 80 8.79 5.23 5.92
CA ASP A 80 9.63 6.13 6.72
C ASP A 80 10.19 5.45 7.99
N GLU A 81 9.42 4.55 8.59
CA GLU A 81 9.82 3.84 9.82
C GLU A 81 10.62 2.57 9.55
N MET A 82 10.34 1.86 8.45
CA MET A 82 10.79 0.46 8.28
C MET A 82 11.87 0.31 7.21
N HIS A 83 11.98 1.26 6.29
CA HIS A 83 12.98 1.21 5.22
C HIS A 83 14.40 1.06 5.80
N HIS A 84 15.09 -0.02 5.40
CA HIS A 84 16.41 -0.43 5.90
C HIS A 84 16.52 -0.73 7.41
N ARG A 85 15.39 -0.78 8.14
CA ARG A 85 15.38 -0.96 9.60
C ARG A 85 14.68 -2.23 10.05
N ILE A 86 13.78 -2.79 9.26
CA ILE A 86 13.11 -4.05 9.61
C ILE A 86 13.75 -5.25 8.90
N ASP A 87 13.85 -6.36 9.61
CA ASP A 87 14.22 -7.67 9.07
C ASP A 87 12.96 -8.49 8.72
N ARG A 88 13.08 -9.49 7.84
CA ARG A 88 11.90 -10.26 7.37
C ARG A 88 11.24 -11.05 8.50
N LYS A 89 12.02 -11.54 9.47
CA LYS A 89 11.52 -12.36 10.59
C LYS A 89 10.63 -11.54 11.52
N MET A 90 11.02 -10.30 11.81
CA MET A 90 10.28 -9.36 12.64
C MET A 90 9.01 -8.91 11.92
N ALA A 91 9.06 -8.70 10.61
CA ALA A 91 7.89 -8.35 9.81
C ALA A 91 6.82 -9.45 9.81
N HIS A 92 7.26 -10.70 9.78
CA HIS A 92 6.38 -11.86 9.85
C HIS A 92 5.80 -12.09 11.26
N LYS A 93 6.60 -11.92 12.31
CA LYS A 93 6.17 -12.19 13.69
C LYS A 93 5.31 -11.09 14.32
N MET A 94 5.52 -9.84 13.92
CA MET A 94 4.83 -8.70 14.51
C MET A 94 3.52 -8.44 13.77
N SER A 95 2.41 -8.34 14.49
CA SER A 95 1.13 -7.95 13.88
C SER A 95 1.07 -6.43 13.66
N MET A 96 0.18 -6.00 12.75
CA MET A 96 -0.10 -4.56 12.57
C MET A 96 -0.55 -3.91 13.88
N ARG A 97 -1.34 -4.60 14.71
CA ARG A 97 -1.76 -4.11 16.04
C ARG A 97 -0.56 -3.86 16.94
N ASP A 98 0.35 -4.82 17.05
CA ASP A 98 1.53 -4.72 17.92
C ASP A 98 2.42 -3.55 17.49
N PHE A 99 2.59 -3.37 16.18
CA PHE A 99 3.31 -2.23 15.63
C PHE A 99 2.68 -0.90 16.04
N ILE A 100 1.36 -0.75 15.92
CA ILE A 100 0.69 0.51 16.25
C ILE A 100 0.81 0.81 17.75
N VAL A 101 0.61 -0.19 18.62
CA VAL A 101 0.71 -0.03 20.09
C VAL A 101 2.12 0.37 20.51
N ARG A 102 3.15 -0.21 19.89
CA ARG A 102 4.55 0.01 20.26
C ARG A 102 5.06 1.41 19.92
N HIS A 103 4.50 2.07 18.91
CA HIS A 103 5.14 3.23 18.28
C HIS A 103 4.41 4.57 18.45
N ARG A 104 3.22 4.63 19.07
CA ARG A 104 2.32 5.79 18.88
C ARG A 104 1.48 6.17 20.12
N THR A 105 1.22 7.47 20.26
CA THR A 105 0.27 8.07 21.23
C THR A 105 -1.19 7.74 20.87
N GLU A 106 -2.11 7.83 21.84
CA GLU A 106 -3.54 7.48 21.66
C GLU A 106 -4.21 8.15 20.45
N ASN A 107 -3.87 9.41 20.15
CA ASN A 107 -4.44 10.12 18.98
C ASN A 107 -3.99 9.50 17.64
N LEU A 108 -2.77 8.99 17.56
CA LEU A 108 -2.24 8.36 16.36
C LEU A 108 -2.77 6.92 16.18
N LEU A 109 -3.10 6.22 17.28
CA LEU A 109 -3.71 4.89 17.26
C LEU A 109 -5.01 4.89 16.43
N ASN A 110 -5.89 5.85 16.66
CA ASN A 110 -7.16 5.97 15.92
C ASN A 110 -6.93 6.22 14.42
N GLU A 111 -5.92 7.00 14.06
CA GLU A 111 -5.59 7.24 12.64
C GLU A 111 -5.09 5.97 11.94
N TYR A 112 -4.19 5.22 12.58
CA TYR A 112 -3.72 3.95 12.02
C TYR A 112 -4.85 2.92 11.89
N GLN A 113 -5.71 2.79 12.89
CA GLN A 113 -6.87 1.91 12.82
C GLN A 113 -7.80 2.27 11.66
N LYS A 114 -8.04 3.57 11.45
CA LYS A 114 -8.81 4.05 10.30
C LYS A 114 -8.14 3.68 8.97
N MET A 115 -6.82 3.90 8.84
CA MET A 115 -6.10 3.57 7.62
C MET A 115 -6.11 2.05 7.33
N VAL A 116 -5.93 1.21 8.35
CA VAL A 116 -6.01 -0.25 8.22
C VAL A 116 -7.44 -0.69 7.85
N ALA A 117 -8.47 -0.07 8.42
CA ALA A 117 -9.85 -0.34 8.02
C ALA A 117 -10.13 0.04 6.56
N SER A 118 -9.53 1.14 6.06
CA SER A 118 -9.59 1.51 4.65
C SER A 118 -8.90 0.48 3.75
N VAL A 119 -7.73 -0.05 4.16
CA VAL A 119 -7.06 -1.17 3.47
C VAL A 119 -7.96 -2.39 3.42
N GLN A 120 -8.52 -2.80 4.56
CA GLN A 120 -9.38 -3.99 4.65
C GLN A 120 -10.60 -3.87 3.73
N ARG A 121 -11.29 -2.72 3.75
CA ARG A 121 -12.45 -2.48 2.89
C ARG A 121 -12.08 -2.51 1.41
N ALA A 122 -10.99 -1.82 1.03
CA ALA A 122 -10.53 -1.82 -0.34
C ALA A 122 -10.15 -3.24 -0.81
N TRP A 123 -9.42 -3.99 0.03
CA TRP A 123 -9.02 -5.37 -0.24
C TRP A 123 -10.22 -6.28 -0.47
N LEU A 124 -11.22 -6.26 0.42
CA LEU A 124 -12.42 -7.08 0.32
C LEU A 124 -13.18 -6.84 -1.01
N LEU A 125 -13.23 -5.58 -1.45
CA LEU A 125 -13.96 -5.20 -2.68
C LEU A 125 -13.26 -5.66 -3.97
N VAL A 126 -11.94 -5.85 -3.94
CA VAL A 126 -11.14 -6.01 -5.18
C VAL A 126 -10.26 -7.25 -5.23
N ARG A 127 -10.04 -7.97 -4.13
CA ARG A 127 -9.10 -9.12 -4.06
C ARG A 127 -9.36 -10.19 -5.11
N ASP A 128 -10.63 -10.46 -5.43
CA ASP A 128 -10.99 -11.48 -6.43
C ASP A 128 -10.59 -11.07 -7.85
N LYS A 129 -10.50 -9.75 -8.10
CA LYS A 129 -10.14 -9.17 -9.40
C LYS A 129 -8.63 -8.90 -9.54
N LEU A 130 -7.88 -8.97 -8.43
CA LEU A 130 -6.42 -8.78 -8.44
C LEU A 130 -5.68 -9.95 -9.11
N LYS A 131 -6.26 -11.15 -9.15
CA LYS A 131 -5.68 -12.33 -9.82
C LYS A 131 -5.37 -12.08 -11.29
N ASP A 132 -6.30 -11.42 -11.97
CA ASP A 132 -6.29 -11.28 -13.42
C ASP A 132 -5.60 -9.99 -13.89
N HIS A 133 -5.26 -9.09 -12.97
CA HIS A 133 -4.67 -7.79 -13.29
C HIS A 133 -3.15 -7.76 -13.11
N GLY A 134 -2.46 -7.91 -14.24
CA GLY A 134 -1.01 -8.06 -14.32
C GLY A 134 -0.23 -6.76 -14.45
N GLN A 135 0.32 -6.30 -13.33
CA GLN A 135 1.68 -5.72 -13.31
C GLN A 135 2.56 -6.45 -12.29
N LEU A 136 1.98 -6.91 -11.19
CA LEU A 136 2.66 -7.73 -10.18
C LEU A 136 1.82 -8.98 -9.91
N LYS A 137 2.44 -10.15 -9.98
CA LYS A 137 1.77 -11.41 -9.67
C LYS A 137 1.69 -11.56 -8.16
N VAL A 138 0.49 -11.44 -7.60
CA VAL A 138 0.21 -11.82 -6.21
C VAL A 138 -0.11 -13.31 -6.19
N GLU A 139 0.57 -14.06 -5.31
CA GLU A 139 0.35 -15.50 -5.16
C GLU A 139 -1.06 -15.77 -4.59
N GLU A 140 -1.70 -16.84 -5.06
CA GLU A 140 -3.09 -17.15 -4.66
C GLU A 140 -3.27 -17.42 -3.17
N GLU A 141 -2.20 -17.83 -2.49
CA GLU A 141 -2.19 -18.03 -1.04
C GLU A 141 -2.43 -16.72 -0.30
N TYR A 142 -1.77 -15.63 -0.72
CA TYR A 142 -1.91 -14.33 -0.08
C TYR A 142 -3.26 -13.67 -0.33
N LEU A 143 -3.92 -13.98 -1.45
CA LEU A 143 -5.25 -13.45 -1.78
C LEU A 143 -6.37 -13.98 -0.86
N LYS A 144 -6.14 -15.10 -0.19
CA LYS A 144 -7.09 -15.68 0.77
C LYS A 144 -7.06 -14.99 2.13
N GLU A 145 -6.00 -14.26 2.42
CA GLU A 145 -5.81 -13.58 3.70
C GLU A 145 -6.79 -12.40 3.85
N ASP A 146 -7.37 -12.26 5.04
CA ASP A 146 -8.16 -11.09 5.40
C ASP A 146 -7.25 -10.05 6.07
N LEU A 147 -6.93 -9.00 5.33
CA LEU A 147 -6.04 -7.94 5.80
C LEU A 147 -6.71 -7.14 6.92
N GLY A 148 -6.14 -7.19 8.12
CA GLY A 148 -6.64 -6.45 9.27
C GLY A 148 -5.57 -6.18 10.32
N LEU A 149 -6.01 -5.78 11.51
CA LEU A 149 -5.10 -5.44 12.61
C LEU A 149 -4.32 -6.64 13.15
N THR A 150 -4.85 -7.85 13.00
CA THR A 150 -4.22 -9.09 13.47
C THR A 150 -3.25 -9.68 12.45
N THR A 151 -3.30 -9.22 11.20
CA THR A 151 -2.43 -9.71 10.13
C THR A 151 -0.98 -9.28 10.38
N ALA A 152 -0.04 -10.12 9.94
CA ALA A 152 1.39 -9.83 10.02
C ALA A 152 1.74 -8.52 9.30
N LEU A 153 2.69 -7.77 9.87
CA LEU A 153 3.09 -6.47 9.34
C LEU A 153 3.59 -6.58 7.88
N GLU A 154 4.21 -7.70 7.52
CA GLU A 154 4.73 -7.97 6.18
C GLU A 154 3.74 -7.73 5.03
N PHE A 155 2.43 -7.93 5.24
CA PHE A 155 1.41 -7.69 4.21
C PHE A 155 1.19 -6.21 3.88
N PHE A 156 1.48 -5.33 4.84
CA PHE A 156 1.26 -3.89 4.71
C PHE A 156 2.51 -3.13 4.23
N ILE A 157 3.68 -3.76 4.33
CA ILE A 157 4.93 -3.17 3.87
C ILE A 157 4.92 -3.16 2.33
N PRO A 158 5.12 -2.00 1.67
CA PRO A 158 5.09 -1.94 0.21
C PRO A 158 6.33 -2.61 -0.38
N THR A 159 6.22 -3.90 -0.72
CA THR A 159 7.25 -4.67 -1.43
C THR A 159 6.72 -5.15 -2.78
N THR A 160 7.61 -5.34 -3.75
CA THR A 160 7.24 -5.85 -5.08
C THR A 160 7.06 -7.37 -5.11
N THR A 161 7.54 -8.07 -4.09
CA THR A 161 7.49 -9.53 -3.96
C THR A 161 7.06 -9.95 -2.55
N GLY A 162 6.55 -11.18 -2.43
CA GLY A 162 6.08 -11.76 -1.16
C GLY A 162 4.77 -11.15 -0.66
N PRO A 163 4.46 -11.30 0.64
CA PRO A 163 3.18 -10.84 1.23
C PRO A 163 2.89 -9.35 1.03
N GLY A 164 3.92 -8.49 1.07
CA GLY A 164 3.78 -7.05 0.86
C GLY A 164 3.36 -6.65 -0.56
N ALA A 165 3.47 -7.57 -1.53
CA ALA A 165 2.94 -7.37 -2.88
C ALA A 165 1.41 -7.20 -2.88
N CYS A 166 0.70 -7.64 -1.83
CA CYS A 166 -0.74 -7.49 -1.72
C CYS A 166 -1.16 -6.01 -1.69
N THR A 167 -0.66 -5.25 -0.72
CA THR A 167 -1.01 -3.83 -0.59
C THR A 167 -0.35 -2.98 -1.67
N PHE A 168 0.81 -3.37 -2.17
CA PHE A 168 1.43 -2.73 -3.34
C PHE A 168 0.55 -2.89 -4.60
N SER A 169 0.14 -4.11 -4.93
CA SER A 169 -0.74 -4.40 -6.07
C SER A 169 -2.12 -3.78 -5.92
N LEU A 170 -2.65 -3.73 -4.69
CA LEU A 170 -3.91 -3.07 -4.38
C LEU A 170 -3.90 -1.61 -4.85
N VAL A 171 -2.88 -0.83 -4.48
CA VAL A 171 -2.81 0.59 -4.85
C VAL A 171 -2.62 0.79 -6.35
N HIS A 172 -1.80 -0.06 -6.99
CA HIS A 172 -1.65 -0.07 -8.45
C HIS A 172 -2.99 -0.33 -9.15
N TYR A 173 -3.74 -1.35 -8.70
CA TYR A 173 -5.02 -1.72 -9.29
C TYR A 173 -6.08 -0.63 -9.11
N LEU A 174 -6.21 -0.08 -7.89
CA LEU A 174 -7.17 1.00 -7.63
C LEU A 174 -6.88 2.25 -8.47
N SER A 175 -5.60 2.60 -8.62
CA SER A 175 -5.18 3.72 -9.47
C SER A 175 -5.47 3.44 -10.95
N TYR A 176 -5.26 2.20 -11.40
CA TYR A 176 -5.61 1.76 -12.75
C TYR A 176 -7.11 1.88 -13.03
N ILE A 177 -7.95 1.38 -12.12
CA ILE A 177 -9.42 1.46 -12.24
C ILE A 177 -9.86 2.92 -12.33
N HIS A 178 -9.36 3.77 -11.43
CA HIS A 178 -9.68 5.20 -11.42
C HIS A 178 -9.32 5.84 -12.76
N ASN A 179 -8.06 5.70 -13.18
CA ASN A 179 -7.58 6.31 -14.43
C ASN A 179 -8.36 5.80 -15.64
N ASN A 180 -8.55 4.49 -15.77
CA ASN A 180 -9.24 3.89 -16.90
C ASN A 180 -10.70 4.35 -16.98
N PHE A 181 -11.40 4.43 -15.85
CA PHE A 181 -12.78 4.93 -15.82
C PHE A 181 -12.88 6.40 -16.20
N ILE A 182 -11.98 7.25 -15.68
CA ILE A 182 -11.92 8.68 -16.04
C ILE A 182 -11.62 8.87 -17.53
N ASP A 183 -10.64 8.15 -18.07
CA ASP A 183 -10.25 8.23 -19.48
C ASP A 183 -11.34 7.71 -20.41
N TRP A 184 -12.02 6.64 -20.02
CA TRP A 184 -13.17 6.11 -20.74
C TRP A 184 -14.34 7.12 -20.77
N CYS A 185 -14.62 7.79 -19.65
CA CYS A 185 -15.66 8.83 -19.59
C CYS A 185 -15.29 10.07 -20.44
N ARG A 186 -14.02 10.49 -20.43
CA ARG A 186 -13.48 11.54 -21.31
C ARG A 186 -13.75 11.22 -22.77
N ALA A 187 -13.40 10.01 -23.20
CA ALA A 187 -13.58 9.57 -24.58
C ALA A 187 -15.06 9.54 -25.02
N LYS A 188 -15.98 9.31 -24.08
CA LYS A 188 -17.43 9.23 -24.37
C LYS A 188 -18.16 10.57 -24.32
N SER A 189 -17.73 11.53 -23.50
CA SER A 189 -18.51 12.77 -23.29
C SER A 189 -18.45 13.79 -24.44
N LYS A 190 -17.62 13.56 -25.48
CA LYS A 190 -17.42 14.43 -26.67
C LYS A 190 -17.16 15.92 -26.38
N THR A 191 -16.93 16.28 -25.13
CA THR A 191 -16.80 17.68 -24.68
C THR A 191 -15.34 18.08 -24.76
N SER A 192 -15.02 19.11 -25.54
CA SER A 192 -13.65 19.62 -25.77
C SER A 192 -12.97 20.28 -24.57
N ALA A 193 -13.67 20.44 -23.45
CA ALA A 193 -13.22 21.22 -22.28
C ALA A 193 -12.54 20.39 -21.17
N TRP A 194 -12.21 19.12 -21.41
CA TRP A 194 -11.57 18.29 -20.39
C TRP A 194 -10.05 18.49 -20.45
N HIS A 195 -9.51 19.31 -19.54
CA HIS A 195 -8.06 19.45 -19.41
C HIS A 195 -7.47 18.23 -18.69
N GLU A 196 -6.48 17.60 -19.32
CA GLU A 196 -5.73 16.50 -18.72
C GLU A 196 -4.82 17.07 -17.61
N HIS A 197 -5.25 16.97 -16.37
CA HIS A 197 -4.42 17.25 -15.21
C HIS A 197 -3.90 15.94 -14.61
N LYS A 198 -2.60 15.92 -14.30
CA LYS A 198 -1.91 14.76 -13.71
C LYS A 198 -1.47 15.09 -12.28
N ILE A 199 -1.65 14.15 -11.38
CA ILE A 199 -1.22 14.27 -9.99
C ILE A 199 -0.40 13.06 -9.56
N GLN A 200 0.60 13.29 -8.72
CA GLN A 200 1.36 12.21 -8.09
C GLN A 200 0.51 11.49 -7.04
N LEU A 201 0.63 10.17 -6.98
CA LEU A 201 -0.09 9.32 -6.02
C LEU A 201 0.08 9.79 -4.57
N ALA A 202 1.29 10.22 -4.20
CA ALA A 202 1.62 10.73 -2.87
C ALA A 202 0.85 12.01 -2.47
N HIS A 203 0.27 12.74 -3.44
CA HIS A 203 -0.51 13.96 -3.22
C HIS A 203 -2.02 13.75 -3.44
N THR A 204 -2.47 12.49 -3.50
CA THR A 204 -3.89 12.18 -3.67
C THR A 204 -4.68 12.52 -2.40
N HIS A 205 -5.85 13.13 -2.63
CA HIS A 205 -6.81 13.49 -1.59
C HIS A 205 -8.20 13.05 -2.06
N LYS A 206 -9.18 13.01 -1.15
CA LYS A 206 -10.55 12.58 -1.48
C LYS A 206 -11.18 13.36 -2.65
N CYS A 207 -10.88 14.65 -2.77
CA CYS A 207 -11.38 15.49 -3.88
C CYS A 207 -10.88 15.04 -5.26
N HIS A 208 -9.73 14.35 -5.35
CA HIS A 208 -9.16 13.84 -6.58
C HIS A 208 -9.76 12.48 -7.01
N LEU A 209 -10.59 11.86 -6.16
CA LEU A 209 -11.09 10.50 -6.32
C LEU A 209 -12.61 10.47 -6.44
N LEU A 210 -13.15 9.29 -6.77
CA LEU A 210 -14.58 9.04 -6.89
C LEU A 210 -15.21 8.81 -5.49
N ASP A 211 -15.57 9.90 -4.81
CA ASP A 211 -16.30 9.85 -3.53
C ASP A 211 -17.78 10.20 -3.75
N TYR A 212 -18.59 9.17 -4.04
CA TYR A 212 -20.03 9.30 -4.32
C TYR A 212 -20.92 8.58 -3.30
N GLN A 213 -20.37 7.73 -2.45
CA GLN A 213 -21.15 6.81 -1.61
C GLN A 213 -22.15 7.52 -0.69
N SER A 214 -21.76 8.66 -0.11
CA SER A 214 -22.61 9.46 0.77
C SER A 214 -23.76 10.18 0.04
N GLN A 215 -23.61 10.43 -1.26
CA GLN A 215 -24.54 11.23 -2.07
C GLN A 215 -25.39 10.37 -3.01
N LEU A 216 -24.96 9.13 -3.29
CA LEU A 216 -25.57 8.27 -4.31
C LEU A 216 -27.06 8.03 -4.09
N THR A 217 -27.47 7.68 -2.86
CA THR A 217 -28.89 7.46 -2.54
C THR A 217 -29.72 8.73 -2.76
N SER A 218 -29.21 9.88 -2.31
CA SER A 218 -29.90 11.16 -2.49
C SER A 218 -30.07 11.55 -3.95
N ILE A 219 -29.06 11.28 -4.79
CA ILE A 219 -29.09 11.56 -6.23
C ILE A 219 -30.08 10.62 -6.94
N LEU A 220 -30.08 9.32 -6.59
CA LEU A 220 -31.04 8.37 -7.13
C LEU A 220 -32.48 8.78 -6.80
N LEU A 221 -32.71 9.28 -5.59
CA LEU A 221 -34.02 9.78 -5.15
C LEU A 221 -34.42 11.09 -5.86
N SER A 222 -33.47 11.98 -6.15
CA SER A 222 -33.80 13.25 -6.84
C SER A 222 -34.12 13.08 -8.32
N HIS A 223 -33.63 12.01 -8.96
CA HIS A 223 -33.86 11.71 -10.37
C HIS A 223 -34.89 10.58 -10.59
N CYS A 224 -35.68 10.25 -9.57
CA CYS A 224 -36.79 9.30 -9.67
C CYS A 224 -38.15 10.02 -9.71
N HIS A 225 -39.08 9.48 -10.49
CA HIS A 225 -40.45 9.97 -10.59
C HIS A 225 -41.42 8.82 -10.32
N TYR A 226 -42.36 9.04 -9.39
CA TYR A 226 -43.45 8.11 -9.16
C TYR A 226 -44.60 8.44 -10.11
N SER A 227 -45.16 7.42 -10.78
CA SER A 227 -46.37 7.62 -11.57
C SER A 227 -47.55 7.96 -10.65
N LEU A 228 -48.24 9.07 -10.93
CA LEU A 228 -49.44 9.49 -10.20
C LEU A 228 -50.74 9.00 -10.86
N ARG A 229 -50.64 8.18 -11.91
CA ARG A 229 -51.81 7.62 -12.59
C ARG A 229 -52.52 6.63 -11.68
N LEU A 230 -53.86 6.67 -11.67
CA LEU A 230 -54.68 5.73 -10.88
C LEU A 230 -54.26 4.28 -11.17
N GLY A 231 -53.94 3.53 -10.11
CA GLY A 231 -53.47 2.14 -10.21
C GLY A 231 -51.97 1.96 -10.51
N GLN A 232 -51.23 3.03 -10.86
CA GLN A 232 -49.79 2.98 -11.20
C GLN A 232 -48.89 3.65 -10.15
N GLY A 233 -49.41 3.99 -8.97
CA GLY A 233 -48.65 4.61 -7.86
C GLY A 233 -47.39 3.88 -7.38
N ARG A 234 -47.19 2.64 -7.84
CA ARG A 234 -46.02 1.79 -7.54
C ARG A 234 -44.95 1.82 -8.64
N GLU A 235 -45.26 2.37 -9.81
CA GLU A 235 -44.33 2.46 -10.94
C GLU A 235 -43.38 3.64 -10.73
N VAL A 236 -42.08 3.33 -10.79
CA VAL A 236 -41.00 4.30 -10.63
C VAL A 236 -40.26 4.42 -11.96
N SER A 237 -40.17 5.63 -12.48
CA SER A 237 -39.37 5.96 -13.66
C SER A 237 -38.16 6.81 -13.27
N TYR A 238 -37.10 6.75 -14.07
CA TYR A 238 -35.87 7.52 -13.85
C TYR A 238 -35.59 8.44 -15.02
N ASP A 239 -35.14 9.66 -14.71
CA ASP A 239 -34.54 10.56 -15.69
C ASP A 239 -33.07 10.16 -15.91
N LEU A 240 -32.87 9.13 -16.73
CA LEU A 240 -31.53 8.60 -17.04
C LEU A 240 -30.60 9.63 -17.70
N PRO A 241 -31.05 10.48 -18.66
CA PRO A 241 -30.21 11.56 -19.19
C PRO A 241 -29.71 12.52 -18.11
N ALA A 242 -30.59 12.98 -17.22
CA ALA A 242 -30.20 13.89 -16.15
C ALA A 242 -29.26 13.20 -15.14
N LEU A 243 -29.51 11.94 -14.83
CA LEU A 243 -28.69 11.16 -13.90
C LEU A 243 -27.27 10.92 -14.45
N GLU A 244 -27.13 10.52 -15.71
CA GLU A 244 -25.83 10.34 -16.36
C GLU A 244 -25.04 11.65 -16.39
N LYS A 245 -25.70 12.75 -16.77
CA LYS A 245 -25.08 14.08 -16.77
C LYS A 245 -24.65 14.52 -15.36
N TYR A 246 -25.49 14.28 -14.35
CA TYR A 246 -25.16 14.62 -12.97
C TYR A 246 -23.92 13.88 -12.48
N ILE A 247 -23.85 12.56 -12.71
CA ILE A 247 -22.69 11.74 -12.32
C ILE A 247 -21.42 12.24 -13.00
N LEU A 248 -21.51 12.57 -14.29
CA LEU A 248 -20.40 13.16 -15.03
C LEU A 248 -19.93 14.47 -14.43
N ASP A 249 -20.84 15.45 -14.32
CA ASP A 249 -20.51 16.81 -13.90
C ASP A 249 -20.03 16.85 -12.44
N ARG A 250 -20.59 16.03 -11.56
CA ARG A 250 -20.30 16.05 -10.12
C ARG A 250 -19.12 15.19 -9.71
N PHE A 251 -19.01 13.97 -10.25
CA PHE A 251 -18.06 12.97 -9.75
C PHE A 251 -16.89 12.71 -10.68
N ILE A 252 -17.00 13.04 -11.97
CA ILE A 252 -16.00 12.64 -12.98
C ILE A 252 -15.28 13.87 -13.54
N HIS A 253 -16.02 14.95 -13.75
CA HIS A 253 -15.47 16.19 -14.29
C HIS A 253 -14.39 16.77 -13.36
N GLY A 254 -13.26 17.17 -13.94
CA GLY A 254 -12.11 17.73 -13.21
C GLY A 254 -11.27 16.72 -12.42
N LYS A 255 -11.58 15.42 -12.46
CA LYS A 255 -10.75 14.40 -11.80
C LYS A 255 -9.41 14.23 -12.55
N PRO A 256 -8.27 14.21 -11.83
CA PRO A 256 -6.96 14.04 -12.46
C PRO A 256 -6.67 12.58 -12.82
N THR A 257 -5.70 12.40 -13.70
CA THR A 257 -5.03 11.11 -13.90
C THR A 257 -3.94 10.95 -12.84
N ILE A 258 -3.95 9.83 -12.13
CA ILE A 258 -3.03 9.51 -11.04
C ILE A 258 -1.76 8.89 -11.63
N LEU A 259 -0.61 9.50 -11.32
CA LEU A 259 0.71 8.96 -11.61
C LEU A 259 1.14 8.09 -10.44
N VAL A 260 1.27 6.79 -10.69
CA VAL A 260 1.60 5.79 -9.66
C VAL A 260 3.12 5.72 -9.50
N ASP A 261 3.59 6.21 -8.36
CA ASP A 261 4.96 6.05 -7.88
C ASP A 261 4.89 5.71 -6.38
N ILE A 262 5.04 4.41 -6.07
CA ILE A 262 4.96 3.90 -4.70
C ILE A 262 6.38 3.58 -4.24
N PRO A 263 6.85 4.18 -3.13
CA PRO A 263 8.17 3.86 -2.59
C PRO A 263 8.19 2.41 -2.09
N HIS A 264 9.23 1.66 -2.48
CA HIS A 264 9.40 0.27 -2.09
C HIS A 264 10.27 0.16 -0.83
N VAL A 265 9.84 -0.62 0.16
CA VAL A 265 10.66 -0.92 1.32
C VAL A 265 11.66 -2.02 0.99
N SER A 266 12.93 -1.78 1.33
CA SER A 266 13.97 -2.81 1.33
C SER A 266 14.23 -3.27 2.76
N TYR A 267 14.22 -4.58 2.97
CA TYR A 267 14.56 -5.17 4.26
C TYR A 267 16.04 -5.01 4.57
N GLN A 268 16.42 -5.16 5.84
CA GLN A 268 17.84 -5.13 6.25
C GLN A 268 18.70 -6.12 5.45
N GLU A 269 18.18 -7.32 5.21
CA GLU A 269 18.86 -8.38 4.46
C GLU A 269 19.11 -7.99 3.00
N ASP A 270 18.26 -7.13 2.43
CA ASP A 270 18.34 -6.70 1.04
C ASP A 270 19.34 -5.53 0.85
N ILE A 271 19.88 -4.96 1.95
CA ILE A 271 20.85 -3.86 1.90
C ILE A 271 22.18 -4.30 1.27
N TYR A 272 22.60 -5.56 1.43
CA TYR A 272 23.90 -6.05 0.94
C TYR A 272 23.77 -7.16 -0.09
N THR A 273 23.20 -6.82 -1.24
CA THR A 273 23.07 -7.72 -2.39
C THR A 273 24.42 -8.00 -3.06
N ALA A 274 24.55 -9.15 -3.73
CA ALA A 274 25.70 -9.50 -4.56
C ALA A 274 26.09 -8.40 -5.57
N ALA A 275 25.12 -7.65 -6.08
CA ALA A 275 25.36 -6.51 -6.98
C ALA A 275 26.12 -5.35 -6.31
N LYS A 276 25.81 -5.03 -5.04
CA LYS A 276 26.54 -4.00 -4.27
C LYS A 276 27.97 -4.45 -3.96
N PHE A 277 28.16 -5.73 -3.64
CA PHE A 277 29.51 -6.29 -3.49
C PHE A 277 30.30 -6.29 -4.80
N ALA A 278 29.66 -6.59 -5.93
CA ALA A 278 30.28 -6.48 -7.25
C ALA A 278 30.67 -5.02 -7.57
N ALA A 279 29.82 -4.06 -7.24
CA ALA A 279 30.13 -2.63 -7.40
C ALA A 279 31.32 -2.20 -6.54
N VAL A 280 31.41 -2.65 -5.29
CA VAL A 280 32.57 -2.39 -4.42
C VAL A 280 33.83 -3.05 -4.99
N ARG A 281 33.77 -4.31 -5.43
CA ARG A 281 34.92 -5.00 -6.07
C ARG A 281 35.42 -4.25 -7.30
N LYS A 282 34.51 -3.66 -8.10
CA LYS A 282 34.86 -2.86 -9.28
C LYS A 282 35.47 -1.49 -8.91
N LYS A 283 34.90 -0.80 -7.92
CA LYS A 283 35.27 0.58 -7.55
C LYS A 283 36.43 0.67 -6.56
N VAL A 284 36.75 -0.41 -5.86
CA VAL A 284 37.84 -0.53 -4.87
C VAL A 284 38.63 -1.81 -5.15
N ALA A 285 39.26 -1.85 -6.32
CA ALA A 285 40.06 -2.99 -6.77
C ALA A 285 41.55 -2.80 -6.41
N PRO A 286 42.24 -3.80 -5.83
CA PRO A 286 41.75 -5.14 -5.51
C PRO A 286 40.98 -5.20 -4.17
N GLN A 287 40.10 -6.20 -4.03
CA GLN A 287 39.56 -6.63 -2.74
C GLN A 287 40.31 -7.89 -2.30
N SER A 288 40.86 -7.89 -1.09
CA SER A 288 41.67 -8.98 -0.53
C SER A 288 41.06 -9.53 0.75
N ALA A 289 41.29 -10.82 1.01
CA ALA A 289 40.89 -11.46 2.25
C ALA A 289 41.76 -10.95 3.42
N LEU A 290 41.13 -10.69 4.57
CA LEU A 290 41.86 -10.45 5.82
C LEU A 290 42.56 -11.73 6.27
N GLN A 291 43.75 -11.59 6.83
CA GLN A 291 44.45 -12.70 7.46
C GLN A 291 43.61 -13.25 8.63
N GLN A 292 43.52 -14.58 8.74
CA GLN A 292 42.70 -15.25 9.75
C GLN A 292 43.06 -14.84 11.19
N ARG A 293 44.35 -14.57 11.46
CA ARG A 293 44.82 -14.06 12.76
C ARG A 293 44.19 -12.70 13.09
N VAL A 294 44.19 -11.77 12.13
CA VAL A 294 43.59 -10.44 12.27
C VAL A 294 42.07 -10.52 12.45
N GLN A 295 41.41 -11.42 11.71
CA GLN A 295 39.97 -11.67 11.89
C GLN A 295 39.65 -12.14 13.31
N GLN A 296 40.38 -13.15 13.82
CA GLN A 296 40.20 -13.65 15.19
C GLN A 296 40.51 -12.58 16.24
N ASP A 297 41.52 -11.77 16.00
CA ASP A 297 41.92 -10.69 16.89
C ASP A 297 40.86 -9.59 17.03
N ILE A 298 40.22 -9.22 15.91
CA ILE A 298 39.11 -8.27 15.88
C ILE A 298 37.88 -8.86 16.59
N LEU A 299 37.56 -10.13 16.33
CA LEU A 299 36.42 -10.80 16.98
C LEU A 299 36.62 -10.92 18.50
N ARG A 300 37.84 -11.26 18.95
CA ARG A 300 38.19 -11.30 20.38
C ARG A 300 38.12 -9.92 21.03
N GLU A 301 38.50 -8.85 20.32
CA GLU A 301 38.38 -7.47 20.84
C GLU A 301 36.92 -7.08 21.03
N LEU A 302 36.06 -7.41 20.06
CA LEU A 302 34.65 -7.04 20.12
C LEU A 302 33.91 -7.84 21.18
N GLY A 303 34.08 -9.16 21.24
CA GLY A 303 33.72 -10.09 22.33
C GLY A 303 32.27 -10.09 22.85
N SER A 304 31.46 -9.11 22.48
CA SER A 304 30.13 -8.80 22.97
C SER A 304 29.23 -8.56 21.76
N PRO A 305 28.00 -9.12 21.75
CA PRO A 305 27.09 -9.02 20.62
C PRO A 305 26.74 -7.55 20.29
N ASP A 306 26.57 -6.70 21.30
CA ASP A 306 26.29 -5.28 21.11
C ASP A 306 27.44 -4.53 20.42
N LYS A 307 28.68 -4.82 20.82
CA LYS A 307 29.87 -4.21 20.21
C LYS A 307 30.09 -4.71 18.78
N LEU A 308 29.76 -5.99 18.53
CA LEU A 308 29.80 -6.61 17.22
C LEU A 308 28.79 -5.95 16.28
N ARG A 309 27.52 -5.80 16.69
CA ARG A 309 26.48 -5.13 15.88
C ARG A 309 26.81 -3.67 15.61
N ARG A 310 27.19 -2.90 16.63
CA ARG A 310 27.61 -1.49 16.44
C ARG A 310 28.79 -1.36 15.48
N SER A 311 29.70 -2.34 15.50
CA SER A 311 30.83 -2.35 14.58
C SER A 311 30.42 -2.73 13.16
N LEU A 312 29.51 -3.70 13.03
CA LEU A 312 28.92 -4.06 11.74
C LEU A 312 28.20 -2.86 11.13
N ASP A 313 27.37 -2.12 11.89
CA ASP A 313 26.68 -0.91 11.42
C ASP A 313 27.65 0.13 10.83
N VAL A 314 28.86 0.27 11.40
CA VAL A 314 29.90 1.17 10.90
C VAL A 314 30.48 0.67 9.57
N VAL A 315 30.78 -0.63 9.46
CA VAL A 315 31.26 -1.25 8.21
C VAL A 315 30.22 -1.13 7.11
N GLU A 316 28.96 -1.34 7.46
CA GLU A 316 27.81 -1.22 6.59
C GLU A 316 27.66 0.19 6.01
N ILE A 317 27.77 1.23 6.84
CA ILE A 317 27.79 2.62 6.37
C ILE A 317 28.96 2.86 5.41
N VAL A 318 30.16 2.38 5.76
CA VAL A 318 31.34 2.50 4.89
C VAL A 318 31.10 1.82 3.54
N LEU A 319 30.53 0.61 3.52
CA LEU A 319 30.17 -0.09 2.28
C LEU A 319 29.19 0.73 1.43
N GLY A 320 28.16 1.33 2.03
CA GLY A 320 27.22 2.22 1.33
C GLY A 320 27.93 3.38 0.62
N PHE A 321 28.89 4.03 1.28
CA PHE A 321 29.70 5.08 0.65
C PHE A 321 30.61 4.55 -0.46
N LEU A 322 31.22 3.39 -0.29
CA LEU A 322 32.10 2.78 -1.31
C LEU A 322 31.33 2.30 -2.54
N THR A 323 30.11 1.80 -2.36
CA THR A 323 29.22 1.43 -3.48
C THR A 323 28.92 2.64 -4.37
N SER A 324 28.70 3.82 -3.79
CA SER A 324 28.39 5.04 -4.55
C SER A 324 29.66 5.74 -5.07
N GLY A 325 30.60 6.06 -4.17
CA GLY A 325 31.74 6.94 -4.45
C GLY A 325 33.09 6.23 -4.70
N GLY A 326 33.20 4.92 -4.48
CA GLY A 326 34.46 4.19 -4.59
C GLY A 326 35.52 4.64 -3.56
N GLY A 327 36.76 4.20 -3.77
CA GLY A 327 37.85 4.50 -2.85
C GLY A 327 39.18 3.88 -3.27
N LYS A 328 40.29 4.44 -2.77
CA LYS A 328 41.64 3.90 -3.01
C LYS A 328 41.87 2.70 -2.08
N PRO A 329 42.22 1.51 -2.59
CA PRO A 329 42.29 0.26 -1.80
C PRO A 329 43.20 0.35 -0.57
N LYS A 330 44.38 0.98 -0.72
CA LYS A 330 45.39 1.15 0.33
C LYS A 330 45.05 2.22 1.38
N THR A 331 43.89 2.88 1.28
CA THR A 331 43.48 3.84 2.31
C THR A 331 43.13 3.07 3.58
N THR A 332 43.73 3.46 4.70
CA THR A 332 43.42 2.84 5.99
C THR A 332 41.97 3.12 6.38
N LEU A 333 41.32 2.12 7.00
CA LEU A 333 39.94 2.26 7.44
C LEU A 333 39.81 3.41 8.46
N ARG A 334 40.82 3.61 9.32
CA ARG A 334 40.90 4.76 10.23
C ARG A 334 40.84 6.10 9.50
N SER A 335 41.63 6.28 8.46
CA SER A 335 41.66 7.54 7.68
C SER A 335 40.33 7.77 6.96
N TYR A 336 39.73 6.70 6.43
CA TYR A 336 38.43 6.80 5.76
C TYR A 336 37.29 7.14 6.73
N LEU A 337 37.25 6.53 7.92
CA LEU A 337 36.26 6.86 8.96
C LEU A 337 36.40 8.31 9.44
N ARG A 338 37.62 8.86 9.49
CA ARG A 338 37.86 10.27 9.76
C ARG A 338 37.26 11.17 8.68
N LYS A 339 37.45 10.81 7.41
CA LYS A 339 36.84 11.53 6.27
C LYS A 339 35.31 11.54 6.35
N LEU A 340 34.71 10.44 6.81
CA LEU A 340 33.27 10.33 7.04
C LEU A 340 32.79 10.97 8.36
N LYS A 341 33.68 11.59 9.14
CA LYS A 341 33.40 12.19 10.47
C LYS A 341 32.80 11.17 11.47
N MET A 342 33.16 9.90 11.37
CA MET A 342 32.65 8.80 12.21
C MET A 342 33.57 8.42 13.38
N GLU A 343 34.60 9.21 13.69
CA GLU A 343 35.62 8.85 14.69
C GLU A 343 35.06 8.61 16.10
N LYS A 344 33.98 9.30 16.46
CA LYS A 344 33.31 9.21 17.76
C LYS A 344 32.48 7.92 17.95
N ARG A 345 32.23 7.15 16.88
CA ARG A 345 31.47 5.89 16.99
C ARG A 345 32.35 4.78 17.56
N SER A 346 31.77 3.96 18.44
CA SER A 346 32.42 2.76 18.97
C SER A 346 32.68 1.77 17.83
N PHE A 347 33.96 1.51 17.55
CA PHE A 347 34.39 0.59 16.49
C PHE A 347 35.74 -0.03 16.90
N SER A 348 35.99 -1.28 16.49
CA SER A 348 37.23 -2.01 16.83
C SER A 348 38.48 -1.20 16.52
N LYS A 349 39.37 -1.07 17.52
CA LYS A 349 40.67 -0.41 17.36
C LYS A 349 41.58 -1.23 16.46
N LYS A 350 41.59 -2.55 16.61
CA LYS A 350 42.37 -3.45 15.76
C LYS A 350 41.93 -3.38 14.29
N ALA A 351 40.62 -3.26 14.03
CA ALA A 351 40.13 -3.04 12.67
C ALA A 351 40.56 -1.68 12.09
N LYS A 352 40.65 -0.62 12.91
CA LYS A 352 41.17 0.68 12.47
C LYS A 352 42.66 0.63 12.10
N GLU A 353 43.43 -0.20 12.78
CA GLU A 353 44.89 -0.28 12.63
C GLU A 353 45.31 -1.26 11.52
N HIS A 354 44.62 -2.40 11.39
CA HIS A 354 45.03 -3.48 10.49
C HIS A 354 44.20 -3.60 9.21
N CYS A 355 43.10 -2.85 9.07
CA CYS A 355 42.26 -2.92 7.87
C CYS A 355 42.41 -1.69 6.96
N ASN A 356 42.51 -1.97 5.66
CA ASN A 356 42.41 -1.00 4.56
C ASN A 356 41.08 -1.20 3.82
N LEU A 357 40.74 -0.30 2.89
CA LEU A 357 39.52 -0.41 2.08
C LEU A 357 39.50 -1.66 1.17
N GLU A 358 40.65 -2.21 0.79
CA GLU A 358 40.76 -3.50 0.10
C GLU A 358 40.22 -4.69 0.92
N HIS A 359 40.14 -4.55 2.24
CA HIS A 359 39.73 -5.60 3.16
C HIS A 359 38.25 -5.50 3.60
N ILE A 360 37.52 -4.49 3.12
CA ILE A 360 36.21 -4.11 3.68
C ILE A 360 35.15 -5.21 3.51
N LEU A 361 35.16 -5.93 2.39
CA LEU A 361 34.23 -7.05 2.16
C LEU A 361 34.54 -8.24 3.07
N SER A 362 35.83 -8.55 3.25
CA SER A 362 36.25 -9.62 4.15
C SER A 362 35.91 -9.28 5.61
N LEU A 363 36.08 -8.03 6.03
CA LEU A 363 35.69 -7.56 7.36
C LEU A 363 34.19 -7.67 7.60
N TRP A 364 33.38 -7.25 6.62
CA TRP A 364 31.92 -7.39 6.70
C TRP A 364 31.51 -8.85 6.84
N GLN A 365 32.08 -9.76 6.05
CA GLN A 365 31.80 -11.20 6.13
C GLN A 365 32.18 -11.80 7.49
N THR A 366 33.32 -11.39 8.07
CA THR A 366 33.75 -11.85 9.39
C THR A 366 32.78 -11.41 10.49
N LEU A 367 32.32 -10.15 10.45
CA LEU A 367 31.39 -9.62 11.45
C LEU A 367 29.97 -10.17 11.27
N SER A 368 29.46 -10.20 10.04
CA SER A 368 28.10 -10.66 9.73
C SER A 368 27.92 -12.15 10.02
N GLY A 369 28.90 -12.99 9.70
CA GLY A 369 28.86 -14.42 10.00
C GLY A 369 28.76 -14.73 11.49
N VAL A 370 29.35 -13.89 12.34
CA VAL A 370 29.30 -14.05 13.80
C VAL A 370 28.03 -13.44 14.41
N VAL A 371 27.54 -12.32 13.89
CA VAL A 371 26.22 -11.77 14.30
C VAL A 371 25.12 -12.80 14.01
N GLN A 372 25.11 -13.35 12.79
CA GLN A 372 24.13 -14.35 12.38
C GLN A 372 24.21 -15.63 13.22
N SER A 373 25.41 -16.06 13.66
CA SER A 373 25.55 -17.23 14.52
C SER A 373 25.09 -16.98 15.97
N HIS A 374 25.24 -15.75 16.48
CA HIS A 374 24.75 -15.38 17.81
C HIS A 374 23.22 -15.21 17.85
N ASP A 375 22.61 -14.72 16.77
CA ASP A 375 21.15 -14.66 16.62
C ASP A 375 20.52 -16.07 16.51
N ILE A 376 21.31 -17.10 16.17
CA ILE A 376 20.90 -18.53 16.16
C ILE A 376 20.96 -19.16 17.57
N ILE A 377 21.59 -18.51 18.56
CA ILE A 377 21.69 -19.02 19.95
C ILE A 377 20.50 -18.54 20.83
N CYS A 378 19.40 -18.08 20.21
CA CYS A 378 18.06 -18.24 20.78
C CYS A 378 17.45 -19.50 20.15
N PRO A 379 17.07 -20.53 20.94
CA PRO A 379 16.81 -21.86 20.40
C PRO A 379 15.55 -21.85 19.53
N LEU A 380 15.68 -22.28 18.28
CA LEU A 380 14.95 -23.42 17.68
C LEU A 380 15.25 -23.52 16.16
N HIS A 381 16.04 -24.55 15.85
CA HIS A 381 16.14 -25.33 14.61
C HIS A 381 16.25 -24.62 13.24
N MET A 382 17.48 -24.67 12.71
CA MET A 382 17.84 -24.45 11.30
C MET A 382 17.94 -25.79 10.54
N HIS A 383 17.31 -25.85 9.38
CA HIS A 383 17.89 -26.38 8.14
C HIS A 383 17.60 -25.30 7.08
N GLY A 384 18.49 -24.76 6.26
CA GLY A 384 19.67 -25.32 5.60
C GLY A 384 19.57 -24.86 4.14
N GLY A 385 19.88 -23.59 3.84
CA GLY A 385 19.61 -23.04 2.49
C GLY A 385 20.53 -21.93 1.97
N PHE A 386 21.28 -21.21 2.83
CA PHE A 386 22.01 -20.02 2.39
C PHE A 386 23.48 -20.27 2.01
N LEU A 387 24.15 -21.22 2.67
CA LEU A 387 25.56 -21.54 2.40
C LEU A 387 25.76 -22.29 1.07
N SER A 388 24.72 -22.90 0.49
CA SER A 388 24.78 -23.57 -0.81
C SER A 388 24.71 -22.60 -2.00
N TYR A 389 24.17 -21.40 -1.82
CA TYR A 389 24.00 -20.43 -2.91
C TYR A 389 25.31 -19.70 -3.23
N ILE A 390 26.11 -19.35 -2.22
CA ILE A 390 27.38 -18.66 -2.41
C ILE A 390 28.46 -19.62 -2.95
N ARG A 391 28.51 -20.86 -2.45
CA ARG A 391 29.51 -21.85 -2.92
C ARG A 391 29.30 -22.31 -4.35
N ARG A 392 28.06 -22.33 -4.87
CA ARG A 392 27.80 -22.74 -6.26
C ARG A 392 28.24 -21.70 -7.29
N HIS A 393 28.28 -20.41 -6.93
CA HIS A 393 28.68 -19.36 -7.88
C HIS A 393 30.20 -19.15 -7.97
N ASP A 394 30.95 -19.49 -6.91
CA ASP A 394 32.41 -19.46 -6.93
C ASP A 394 33.01 -20.55 -7.83
N HIS A 395 32.28 -21.66 -8.07
CA HIS A 395 32.75 -22.72 -9.00
C HIS A 395 32.43 -22.44 -10.48
N MET A 396 31.50 -21.52 -10.81
CA MET A 396 31.18 -21.18 -12.20
C MET A 396 32.01 -20.02 -12.77
N THR A 397 32.74 -19.27 -11.93
CA THR A 397 33.60 -18.16 -12.39
C THR A 397 35.07 -18.55 -12.54
N ALA A 398 35.44 -19.80 -12.26
CA ALA A 398 36.77 -20.35 -12.52
C ALA A 398 36.88 -21.11 -13.87
N ALA A 399 35.82 -21.10 -14.67
CA ALA A 399 35.78 -21.72 -16.00
C ALA A 399 35.10 -20.80 -17.02
N PHE A 400 35.69 -19.62 -17.26
CA PHE A 400 35.62 -18.87 -18.51
C PHE A 400 36.79 -17.87 -18.58
#